data_AF-A0A534P7X2-F1
#
_entry.id   AF-A0A534P7X2-F1
#
_cell.length_a   1.000
_cell.length_b   1.000
_cell.length_c   1.000
_cell.angle_alpha   90.00
_cell.angle_beta   90.00
_cell.angle_gamma   90.00
#
_symmetry.space_group_name_H-M   'P 1'
#
loop_
_entity.id
_entity.type
_entity.pdbx_description
1 polymer ?
#
loop_
_entity_poly.entity_id
_entity_poly.type
_entity_poly.pdbx_seq_one_letter_code
_entity_poly.pdbx_strand_id
1 'polypeptide(L)' 'MRVVIGTAGHVDHGKTALVKALTGIDTDRLPEEKRRGITLEAGYAHLELPGVGTAG' A
#
# COMPACT_ATOMS: atom_id res chain seq x y z
N MET A 1 -16.60 -11.29 -0.75
CA MET A 1 -15.58 -11.68 -1.76
C MET A 1 -14.19 -11.34 -1.22
N ARG A 2 -13.13 -12.03 -1.66
CA ARG A 2 -11.73 -11.67 -1.34
C ARG A 2 -10.94 -11.54 -2.64
N VAL A 3 -10.21 -10.44 -2.78
CA VAL A 3 -9.40 -10.16 -3.98
C VAL A 3 -8.04 -9.63 -3.57
N VAL A 4 -6.99 -10.10 -4.23
CA VAL A 4 -5.62 -9.61 -4.07
C VAL A 4 -5.31 -8.60 -5.19
N ILE A 5 -4.78 -7.43 -4.81
CA ILE A 5 -4.46 -6.35 -5.77
C ILE A 5 -3.01 -5.93 -5.59
N GLY A 6 -2.20 -6.12 -6.64
CA GLY A 6 -0.83 -5.62 -6.67
C GLY A 6 -0.75 -4.19 -7.24
N THR A 7 -0.05 -3.27 -6.55
CA THR A 7 0.29 -1.97 -7.11
C THR A 7 1.69 -2.02 -7.74
N ALA A 8 1.82 -1.56 -8.98
CA ALA A 8 3.08 -1.55 -9.73
C ALA A 8 3.24 -0.22 -10.48
N GLY A 9 4.47 0.15 -10.80
CA GLY A 9 4.79 1.42 -11.46
C GLY A 9 6.19 1.95 -11.13
N HIS A 10 6.61 3.00 -11.82
CA HIS A 10 7.94 3.61 -11.65
C HIS A 10 8.18 4.15 -10.23
N VAL A 11 9.44 4.27 -9.83
CA VAL A 11 9.82 4.88 -8.54
C VAL A 11 9.24 6.30 -8.44
N ASP A 12 8.87 6.73 -7.24
CA ASP A 12 8.29 8.05 -6.93
C ASP A 12 6.96 8.41 -7.63
N HIS A 13 6.29 7.45 -8.29
CA HIS A 13 4.95 7.65 -8.85
C HIS A 13 3.81 7.42 -7.82
N GLY A 14 4.10 7.63 -6.53
CA GLY A 14 3.06 7.69 -5.49
C GLY A 14 2.34 6.39 -5.15
N LYS A 15 2.88 5.21 -5.48
CA LYS A 15 2.25 3.91 -5.16
C LYS A 15 1.97 3.75 -3.67
N THR A 16 2.96 3.99 -2.83
CA THR A 16 2.84 3.92 -1.36
C THR A 16 1.83 4.95 -0.84
N ALA A 17 1.86 6.17 -1.39
CA ALA A 17 0.91 7.22 -1.05
C ALA A 17 -0.54 6.85 -1.42
N LEU A 18 -0.75 6.24 -2.58
CA LEU A 18 -2.05 5.75 -3.02
C LEU A 18 -2.59 4.65 -2.10
N VAL A 19 -1.75 3.64 -1.77
CA VAL A 19 -2.15 2.57 -0.84
C VAL A 19 -2.53 3.16 0.52
N LYS A 20 -1.74 4.09 1.05
CA LYS A 20 -2.04 4.77 2.32
C LYS A 20 -3.32 5.58 2.27
N ALA A 21 -3.58 6.29 1.17
CA ALA A 21 -4.81 7.06 0.99
C ALA A 21 -6.06 6.18 0.92
N LEU A 22 -5.96 5.01 0.28
CA LEU A 22 -7.08 4.08 0.14
C LEU A 22 -7.33 3.27 1.41
N THR A 23 -6.28 2.81 2.08
CA THR A 23 -6.38 1.81 3.16
C THR A 23 -6.16 2.40 4.56
N GLY A 24 -5.60 3.62 4.65
CA GLY A 24 -5.10 4.19 5.90
C GLY A 24 -3.81 3.54 6.41
N ILE A 25 -3.29 2.51 5.74
CA ILE A 25 -2.14 1.72 6.18
C ILE A 25 -0.87 2.28 5.52
N ASP A 26 0.09 2.66 6.36
CA ASP A 26 1.44 3.00 5.91
C ASP A 26 2.23 1.72 5.62
N THR A 27 2.65 1.56 4.36
CA THR A 27 3.34 0.35 3.90
C THR A 27 4.86 0.46 4.01
N ASP A 28 5.41 1.68 4.08
CA ASP A 28 6.82 1.92 4.37
C ASP A 28 7.01 1.79 5.90
N ARG A 29 7.50 0.63 6.33
CA ARG A 29 7.61 0.27 7.76
C ARG A 29 9.02 0.45 8.30
N LEU A 30 10.03 0.35 7.43
CA LEU A 30 11.41 0.48 7.82
C LEU A 30 11.74 1.96 8.09
N PRO A 31 12.51 2.28 9.15
CA PRO A 31 12.98 3.64 9.38
C PRO A 31 13.76 4.21 8.20
N GLU A 32 14.47 3.37 7.45
CA GLU A 32 15.21 3.78 6.26
C GLU A 32 14.30 4.19 5.09
N GLU A 33 13.19 3.47 4.87
CA GLU A 33 12.21 3.80 3.84
C GLU A 33 11.66 5.22 4.08
N LYS A 34 11.24 5.48 5.32
CA LYS A 34 10.73 6.80 5.74
C LYS A 34 11.77 7.91 5.64
N ARG A 35 13.03 7.61 6.01
CA ARG A 35 14.13 8.57 5.94
C ARG A 35 14.48 8.95 4.50
N ARG A 36 14.40 7.98 3.59
CA ARG A 36 14.82 8.15 2.19
C ARG A 36 13.67 8.45 1.23
N GLY A 37 12.42 8.28 1.65
CA GLY A 37 11.24 8.44 0.81
C GLY A 37 11.12 7.36 -0.28
N ILE A 38 11.66 6.17 -0.05
CA ILE A 38 11.64 5.05 -1.00
C ILE A 38 11.12 3.79 -0.34
N THR A 39 10.49 2.91 -1.12
CA THR A 39 10.09 1.57 -0.68
C THR A 39 11.20 0.59 -0.99
N LEU A 40 11.68 -0.14 0.02
CA LEU A 40 12.76 -1.12 -0.11
C LEU A 40 12.21 -2.54 -0.25
N GLU A 41 11.06 -2.82 0.39
CA GLU A 41 10.45 -4.15 0.42
C GLU A 41 8.97 -4.11 0.04
N ALA A 42 8.40 -5.27 -0.29
CA ALA A 42 6.97 -5.37 -0.58
C ALA A 42 6.13 -5.06 0.67
N GLY A 43 5.30 -4.03 0.58
CA GLY A 43 4.32 -3.66 1.61
C GLY A 43 2.98 -4.35 1.42
N TYR A 44 2.27 -4.58 2.53
CA TYR A 44 0.93 -5.19 2.53
C TYR A 44 -0.07 -4.29 3.26
N ALA A 45 -1.26 -4.16 2.67
CA ALA A 45 -2.39 -3.42 3.22
C ALA A 45 -3.69 -4.15 2.86
N HIS A 46 -4.78 -3.81 3.54
CA HIS A 46 -6.11 -4.32 3.25
C HIS A 46 -7.14 -3.19 3.34
N LEU A 47 -8.20 -3.32 2.57
CA LEU A 47 -9.34 -2.42 2.54
C LEU A 47 -10.62 -3.23 2.71
N GLU A 48 -11.36 -2.91 3.77
CA GLU A 48 -12.71 -3.42 3.98
C GLU A 48 -13.71 -2.56 3.20
N LEU A 49 -14.48 -3.18 2.31
CA LEU A 49 -15.53 -2.55 1.52
C LEU A 49 -16.90 -3.04 2.03
N PRO A 50 -17.63 -2.22 2.81
CA PRO A 50 -18.91 -2.62 3.39
C PRO A 50 -19.90 -3.14 2.35
N GLY A 51 -20.44 -4.35 2.57
CA GLY A 51 -21.37 -5.00 1.65
C GLY A 51 -20.74 -5.67 0.42
N VAL A 52 -19.41 -5.58 0.23
CA VAL A 52 -18.70 -6.17 -0.92
C VAL A 52 -17.70 -7.25 -0.47
N GLY A 53 -16.87 -6.93 0.53
CA GLY A 53 -15.82 -7.81 1.06
C GLY A 53 -14.48 -7.10 1.20
N THR A 54 -13.39 -7.87 1.16
CA THR A 54 -12.02 -7.37 1.43
C THR A 54 -11.18 -7.35 0.16
N ALA A 55 -10.45 -6.26 -0.06
CA ALA A 55 -9.36 -6.17 -1.03
C ALA A 55 -8.01 -6.05 -0.30
N GLY A 56 -7.00 -6.81 -0.71
CA GLY A 56 -5.66 -6.77 -0.11
C GLY A 56 -4.69 -7.66 -0.84
#